data_AF-C0B9L2-F1
#
_entry.id   AF-C0B9L2-F1
#
_cell.length_a   1.000
_cell.length_b   1.000
_cell.length_c   1.000
_cell.angle_alpha   90.00
_cell.angle_beta   90.00
_cell.angle_gamma   90.00
#
_symmetry.space_group_name_H-M   'P 1'
#
loop_
_entity.id
_entity.type
_entity.pdbx_description
1 polymer ?
#
loop_
_entity_poly.entity_id
_entity_poly.type
_entity_poly.pdbx_seq_one_letter_code
_entity_poly.pdbx_strand_id
1 'polypeptide(L)'
;MFGDAVGKECEEQQVNVWLAPAVNLHRNPLCGRNFEYFSEDPYLTGVCACEITKGVQNDRPVIVCPKHFAANEQETFRRGNAGKNVDAVDSILTERALREQYLKPFEMLVKDAGIACIMTSFNKINGSFSGGSHDLCTQILREEWGFEGAVVTDWGDMDMVVDGADAVAAGNDIVMPGGPPVIRQILKGYEEGRVTREELEQAVRHLLIMIKRIRLAD
;
A
#
# COMPACT_ATOMS: atom_id res chain seq x y z
N MET A 1 -6.85 22.84 9.77
CA MET A 1 -6.35 22.51 8.40
C MET A 1 -7.04 21.22 7.94
N PHE A 2 -7.11 20.93 6.64
CA PHE A 2 -7.89 19.79 6.12
C PHE A 2 -7.57 18.46 6.82
N GLY A 3 -6.29 18.07 6.92
CA GLY A 3 -5.89 16.82 7.57
C GLY A 3 -6.31 16.74 9.05
N ASP A 4 -6.17 17.83 9.81
CA ASP A 4 -6.58 17.90 11.22
C ASP A 4 -8.10 17.74 11.42
N ALA A 5 -8.90 18.29 10.49
CA ALA A 5 -10.35 18.09 10.51
C ALA A 5 -10.72 16.62 10.24
N VAL A 6 -10.07 15.98 9.27
CA VAL A 6 -10.28 14.55 8.96
C VAL A 6 -9.84 13.68 10.13
N GLY A 7 -8.66 13.93 10.71
CA GLY A 7 -8.17 13.17 11.87
C GLY A 7 -9.13 13.24 13.05
N LYS A 8 -9.70 14.42 13.32
CA LYS A 8 -10.74 14.60 14.34
C LYS A 8 -12.00 13.80 14.03
N GLU A 9 -12.49 13.84 12.79
CA GLU A 9 -13.67 13.07 12.41
C GLU A 9 -13.41 11.56 12.51
N CYS A 10 -12.25 11.07 12.08
CA CYS A 10 -11.87 9.66 12.23
C CYS A 10 -11.89 9.23 13.70
N GLU A 11 -11.36 10.04 14.62
CA GLU A 11 -11.38 9.77 16.06
C GLU A 11 -12.82 9.73 16.60
N GLU A 12 -13.66 10.72 16.26
CA GLU A 12 -15.08 10.77 16.65
C GLU A 12 -15.88 9.57 16.12
N GLN A 13 -15.53 9.06 14.93
CA GLN A 13 -16.17 7.90 14.30
C GLN A 13 -15.49 6.56 14.62
N GLN A 14 -14.49 6.55 15.51
CA GLN A 14 -13.74 5.36 15.91
C GLN A 14 -13.07 4.62 14.72
N VAL A 15 -12.60 5.37 13.73
CA VAL A 15 -11.82 4.88 12.58
C VAL A 15 -10.33 5.02 12.89
N ASN A 16 -9.62 3.90 12.98
CA ASN A 16 -8.18 3.90 13.31
C ASN A 16 -7.26 4.17 12.11
N VAL A 17 -7.68 3.78 10.91
CA VAL A 17 -6.87 3.89 9.69
C VAL A 17 -7.69 4.53 8.59
N TRP A 18 -7.26 5.70 8.13
CA TRP A 18 -7.86 6.35 6.97
C TRP A 18 -7.16 5.90 5.68
N LEU A 19 -7.91 5.28 4.75
CA LEU A 19 -7.37 4.76 3.48
C LEU A 19 -7.09 5.88 2.46
N ALA A 20 -6.18 6.75 2.82
CA ALA A 20 -5.74 7.95 2.10
C ALA A 20 -4.33 8.32 2.58
N PRO A 21 -3.63 9.29 1.95
CA PRO A 21 -3.96 9.90 0.67
C PRO A 21 -3.66 8.97 -0.51
N ALA A 22 -4.32 9.22 -1.63
CA ALA A 22 -4.00 8.53 -2.87
C ALA A 22 -2.97 9.36 -3.66
N VAL A 23 -1.81 8.78 -4.00
CA VAL A 23 -0.60 9.51 -4.42
C VAL A 23 0.01 8.99 -5.73
N ASN A 24 -0.74 8.20 -6.50
CA ASN A 24 -0.34 7.87 -7.87
C ASN A 24 -0.28 9.15 -8.73
N LEU A 25 0.56 9.16 -9.76
CA LEU A 25 0.77 10.38 -10.57
C LEU A 25 -0.28 10.53 -11.68
N HIS A 26 -0.54 11.77 -12.09
CA HIS A 26 -1.36 12.04 -13.29
C HIS A 26 -0.58 11.73 -14.58
N ARG A 27 -0.20 10.46 -14.81
CA ARG A 27 0.54 10.03 -16.00
C ARG A 27 -0.19 10.36 -17.30
N ASN A 28 -1.51 10.26 -17.29
CA ASN A 28 -2.37 10.56 -18.43
C ASN A 28 -3.68 11.20 -17.94
N PRO A 29 -4.19 12.24 -18.62
CA PRO A 29 -5.42 12.92 -18.20
C PRO A 29 -6.67 12.02 -18.20
N LEU A 30 -6.64 10.90 -18.92
CA LEU A 30 -7.77 9.97 -19.04
C LEU A 30 -7.86 8.96 -17.89
N CYS A 31 -6.92 8.94 -16.94
CA CYS A 31 -7.03 8.08 -15.78
C CYS A 31 -8.26 8.47 -14.96
N GLY A 32 -9.20 7.52 -14.79
CA GLY A 32 -10.48 7.74 -14.12
C GLY A 32 -10.38 8.10 -12.63
N ARG A 33 -9.19 7.96 -12.03
CA ARG A 33 -8.91 8.29 -10.62
C ARG A 33 -8.01 9.51 -10.43
N ASN A 34 -7.70 10.26 -11.49
CA ASN A 34 -6.93 11.50 -11.35
C ASN A 34 -7.58 12.49 -10.35
N PHE A 35 -8.90 12.46 -10.20
CA PHE A 35 -9.62 13.35 -9.29
C PHE A 35 -9.27 13.16 -7.80
N GLU A 36 -8.75 11.99 -7.40
CA GLU A 36 -8.33 11.73 -6.01
C GLU A 36 -6.80 11.73 -5.83
N TYR A 37 -6.05 11.94 -6.93
CA TYR A 37 -4.60 12.09 -6.94
C TYR A 37 -4.21 13.57 -7.03
N PHE A 38 -2.98 13.91 -6.65
CA PHE A 38 -2.58 15.32 -6.53
C PHE A 38 -2.07 15.94 -7.84
N SER A 39 -1.07 15.34 -8.49
CA SER A 39 -0.37 15.98 -9.60
C SER A 39 0.32 14.96 -10.52
N GLU A 40 0.78 15.43 -11.68
CA GLU A 40 1.79 14.76 -12.50
C GLU A 40 3.20 14.91 -11.92
N ASP A 41 3.44 15.92 -11.08
CA ASP A 41 4.75 16.15 -10.45
C ASP A 41 4.89 15.34 -9.14
N PRO A 42 5.95 14.52 -9.00
CA PRO A 42 6.13 13.67 -7.83
C PRO A 42 6.44 14.45 -6.55
N TYR A 43 7.13 15.59 -6.64
CA TYR A 43 7.50 16.37 -5.47
C TYR A 43 6.27 17.08 -4.87
N LEU A 44 5.48 17.75 -5.71
CA LEU A 44 4.22 18.39 -5.30
C LEU A 44 3.26 17.35 -4.71
N THR A 45 3.14 16.18 -5.34
CA THR A 45 2.34 15.06 -4.82
C THR A 45 2.82 14.65 -3.42
N GLY A 46 4.12 14.45 -3.24
CA GLY A 46 4.71 14.10 -1.95
C GLY A 46 4.51 15.17 -0.87
N VAL A 47 4.72 16.45 -1.18
CA VAL A 47 4.51 17.56 -0.25
C VAL A 47 3.06 17.60 0.23
N CYS A 48 2.09 17.58 -0.70
CA CYS A 48 0.68 17.57 -0.35
C CYS A 48 0.31 16.38 0.53
N ALA A 49 0.78 15.18 0.16
CA ALA A 49 0.51 13.96 0.89
C ALA A 49 1.11 13.98 2.31
N CYS A 50 2.34 14.50 2.48
CA CYS A 50 2.99 14.61 3.77
C CYS A 50 2.26 15.59 4.70
N GLU A 51 1.85 16.76 4.21
CA GLU A 51 1.15 17.75 5.03
C GLU A 51 -0.25 17.30 5.44
N ILE A 52 -0.98 16.60 4.56
CA ILE A 52 -2.26 15.96 4.93
C ILE A 52 -2.03 14.90 6.00
N THR A 53 -1.02 14.04 5.82
CA THR A 53 -0.66 12.97 6.75
C THR A 53 -0.34 13.52 8.14
N LYS A 54 0.54 14.52 8.23
CA LYS A 54 0.89 15.18 9.49
C LYS A 54 -0.33 15.78 10.18
N GLY A 55 -1.25 16.38 9.41
CA GLY A 55 -2.50 16.92 9.94
C GLY A 55 -3.41 15.84 10.55
N VAL A 56 -3.59 14.71 9.85
CA VAL A 56 -4.44 13.60 10.32
C VAL A 56 -3.88 12.96 11.59
N GLN A 57 -2.57 12.73 11.62
CA GLN A 57 -1.89 12.02 12.70
C GLN A 57 -1.47 12.93 13.87
N ASN A 58 -1.87 14.21 13.86
CA ASN A 58 -1.44 15.22 14.82
C ASN A 58 -1.89 14.89 16.26
N ASP A 59 -1.05 14.21 17.04
CA ASP A 59 -1.31 13.73 18.40
C ASP A 59 -2.62 12.93 18.57
N ARG A 60 -3.02 12.19 17.52
CA ARG A 60 -4.26 11.39 17.49
C ARG A 60 -3.99 9.90 17.31
N PRO A 61 -4.88 9.03 17.82
CA PRO A 61 -4.84 7.58 17.62
C PRO A 61 -5.34 7.15 16.21
N VAL A 62 -5.05 7.97 15.19
CA VAL A 62 -5.47 7.76 13.80
C VAL A 62 -4.23 7.79 12.93
N ILE A 63 -4.08 6.80 12.06
CA ILE A 63 -3.03 6.76 11.05
C ILE A 63 -3.62 6.81 9.64
N VAL A 64 -2.79 7.20 8.69
CA VAL A 64 -3.13 7.15 7.26
C VAL A 64 -2.61 5.86 6.63
N CYS A 65 -3.16 5.49 5.48
CA CYS A 65 -2.72 4.38 4.64
C CYS A 65 -2.59 4.90 3.20
N PRO A 66 -1.42 5.45 2.83
CA PRO A 66 -1.21 6.00 1.51
C PRO A 66 -1.28 4.90 0.44
N LYS A 67 -1.79 5.25 -0.75
CA LYS A 67 -2.11 4.29 -1.80
C LYS A 67 -1.98 4.86 -3.22
N HIS A 68 -1.82 4.06 -4.26
CA HIS A 68 -1.64 2.61 -4.28
C HIS A 68 -0.20 2.34 -4.70
N PHE A 69 0.55 1.66 -3.85
CA PHE A 69 1.98 1.40 -3.94
C PHE A 69 2.24 0.20 -4.89
N ALA A 70 2.66 0.38 -6.13
CA ALA A 70 2.91 1.63 -6.85
C ALA A 70 2.39 1.55 -8.30
N ALA A 71 2.60 2.61 -9.08
CA ALA A 71 2.41 2.63 -10.53
C ALA A 71 1.00 2.22 -11.02
N ASN A 72 -0.05 2.68 -10.32
CA ASN A 72 -1.46 2.42 -10.62
C ASN A 72 -2.13 3.60 -11.35
N GLU A 73 -1.52 4.09 -12.43
CA GLU A 73 -1.98 5.30 -13.14
C GLU A 73 -2.98 4.99 -14.27
N GLN A 74 -3.54 3.77 -14.31
CA GLN A 74 -4.57 3.36 -15.27
C GLN A 74 -5.61 2.45 -14.63
N GLU A 75 -6.88 2.81 -14.76
CA GLU A 75 -7.99 2.03 -14.23
C GLU A 75 -8.35 0.81 -15.09
N THR A 76 -8.23 0.95 -16.40
CA THR A 76 -8.56 -0.10 -17.35
C THR A 76 -7.68 -1.33 -17.10
N PHE A 77 -8.33 -2.43 -16.69
CA PHE A 77 -7.68 -3.71 -16.39
C PHE A 77 -6.63 -3.67 -15.28
N ARG A 78 -6.71 -2.73 -14.32
CA ARG A 78 -5.77 -2.65 -13.19
C ARG A 78 -5.61 -3.95 -12.40
N ARG A 79 -6.67 -4.78 -12.33
CA ARG A 79 -6.69 -6.13 -11.73
C ARG A 79 -7.01 -7.24 -12.75
N GLY A 80 -6.91 -6.93 -14.03
CA GLY A 80 -7.37 -7.79 -15.10
C GLY A 80 -8.89 -7.85 -15.22
N ASN A 81 -9.37 -8.76 -16.05
CA ASN A 81 -10.78 -9.06 -16.23
C ASN A 81 -10.93 -10.50 -16.74
N ALA A 82 -11.29 -11.42 -15.84
CA ALA A 82 -11.50 -12.83 -16.19
C ALA A 82 -12.61 -13.01 -17.24
N GLY A 83 -13.71 -12.23 -17.16
CA GLY A 83 -14.80 -12.29 -18.14
C GLY A 83 -14.40 -11.88 -19.56
N LYS A 84 -13.30 -11.13 -19.70
CA LYS A 84 -12.72 -10.74 -21.00
C LYS A 84 -11.44 -11.51 -21.33
N ASN A 85 -11.03 -12.47 -20.48
CA ASN A 85 -9.75 -13.17 -20.59
C ASN A 85 -8.55 -12.22 -20.73
N VAL A 86 -8.55 -11.15 -19.92
CA VAL A 86 -7.47 -10.15 -19.88
C VAL A 86 -6.79 -10.23 -18.53
N ASP A 87 -5.47 -10.40 -18.55
CA ASP A 87 -4.62 -10.36 -17.35
C ASP A 87 -4.54 -8.92 -16.79
N ALA A 88 -4.05 -8.77 -15.56
CA ALA A 88 -3.77 -7.46 -15.00
C ALA A 88 -2.74 -6.72 -15.85
N VAL A 89 -2.95 -5.40 -15.97
CA VAL A 89 -1.99 -4.53 -16.67
C VAL A 89 -0.63 -4.59 -15.99
N ASP A 90 0.42 -4.58 -16.81
CA ASP A 90 1.81 -4.53 -16.37
C ASP A 90 2.43 -3.19 -16.72
N SER A 91 2.80 -2.44 -15.68
CA SER A 91 3.48 -1.16 -15.80
C SER A 91 4.97 -1.40 -16.06
N ILE A 92 5.36 -1.37 -17.34
CA ILE A 92 6.75 -1.56 -17.77
C ILE A 92 7.52 -0.26 -17.63
N LEU A 93 8.44 -0.23 -16.66
CA LEU A 93 9.14 0.97 -16.23
C LEU A 93 10.64 0.70 -16.10
N THR A 94 11.45 1.68 -16.49
CA THR A 94 12.87 1.68 -16.07
C THR A 94 12.95 1.93 -14.56
N GLU A 95 13.98 1.39 -13.91
CA GLU A 95 14.22 1.66 -12.49
C GLU A 95 14.28 3.16 -12.21
N ARG A 96 14.95 3.92 -13.08
CA ARG A 96 15.04 5.38 -12.96
C ARG A 96 13.66 6.03 -12.90
N ALA A 97 12.76 5.70 -13.83
CA ALA A 97 11.42 6.27 -13.85
C ALA A 97 10.63 5.83 -12.60
N LEU A 98 10.74 4.56 -12.21
CA LEU A 98 10.10 4.04 -11.00
C LEU A 98 10.54 4.83 -9.75
N ARG A 99 11.85 4.96 -9.52
CA ARG A 99 12.46 5.64 -8.37
C ARG A 99 12.21 7.15 -8.34
N GLU A 100 12.48 7.83 -9.46
CA GLU A 100 12.44 9.30 -9.52
C GLU A 100 11.01 9.84 -9.59
N GLN A 101 10.05 9.07 -10.11
CA GLN A 101 8.67 9.52 -10.32
C GLN A 101 7.69 8.76 -9.41
N TYR A 102 7.40 7.49 -9.72
CA TYR A 102 6.25 6.78 -9.16
C TYR A 102 6.42 6.38 -7.69
N LEU A 103 7.66 6.21 -7.23
CA LEU A 103 7.98 5.86 -5.85
C LEU A 103 8.26 7.08 -4.97
N LYS A 104 8.63 8.22 -5.57
CA LYS A 104 9.06 9.42 -4.84
C LYS A 104 8.03 9.93 -3.82
N PRO A 105 6.71 10.03 -4.13
CA PRO A 105 5.72 10.44 -3.14
C PRO A 105 5.65 9.50 -1.93
N PHE A 106 5.76 8.19 -2.15
CA PHE A 106 5.75 7.18 -1.09
C PHE A 106 7.02 7.24 -0.24
N GLU A 107 8.19 7.44 -0.85
CA GLU A 107 9.45 7.64 -0.13
C GLU A 107 9.35 8.84 0.83
N MET A 108 8.80 9.95 0.36
CA MET A 108 8.58 11.16 1.18
C MET A 108 7.63 10.87 2.34
N LEU A 109 6.52 10.15 2.12
CA LEU A 109 5.60 9.78 3.19
C LEU A 109 6.28 8.91 4.27
N VAL A 110 7.12 7.96 3.87
CA VAL A 110 7.89 7.12 4.79
C VAL A 110 8.88 7.95 5.60
N LYS A 111 9.67 8.80 4.93
CA LYS A 111 10.80 9.53 5.56
C LYS A 111 10.37 10.80 6.31
N ASP A 112 9.35 11.49 5.81
CA ASP A 112 9.02 12.86 6.25
C ASP A 112 7.68 12.98 6.99
N ALA A 113 6.81 11.96 6.93
CA ALA A 113 5.48 12.00 7.52
C ALA A 113 5.18 10.88 8.53
N GLY A 114 6.11 9.93 8.73
CA GLY A 114 6.03 8.93 9.79
C GLY A 114 4.83 8.01 9.68
N ILE A 115 4.51 7.54 8.46
CA ILE A 115 3.42 6.59 8.24
C ILE A 115 3.72 5.22 8.87
N ALA A 116 2.68 4.49 9.24
CA ALA A 116 2.78 3.13 9.79
C ALA A 116 1.93 2.09 9.04
N CYS A 117 1.31 2.51 7.94
CA CYS A 117 0.49 1.66 7.07
C CYS A 117 0.66 2.15 5.62
N ILE A 118 0.71 1.24 4.65
CA ILE A 118 0.75 1.55 3.20
C ILE A 118 0.01 0.47 2.41
N MET A 119 -0.70 0.86 1.35
CA MET A 119 -1.49 -0.07 0.54
C MET A 119 -0.84 -0.31 -0.82
N THR A 120 -0.61 -1.57 -1.17
CA THR A 120 -0.11 -1.96 -2.49
C THR A 120 -1.17 -1.83 -3.58
N SER A 121 -0.75 -1.68 -4.83
CA SER A 121 -1.65 -1.60 -5.98
C SER A 121 -2.08 -2.96 -6.53
N PHE A 122 -3.12 -2.96 -7.37
CA PHE A 122 -3.59 -4.16 -8.08
C PHE A 122 -2.69 -4.60 -9.23
N ASN A 123 -2.02 -3.67 -9.90
CA ASN A 123 -1.33 -3.94 -11.16
C ASN A 123 -0.01 -4.69 -10.95
N LYS A 124 0.57 -5.13 -12.06
CA LYS A 124 1.95 -5.59 -12.09
C LYS A 124 2.89 -4.43 -12.38
N ILE A 125 4.13 -4.56 -11.90
CA ILE A 125 5.24 -3.68 -12.22
C ILE A 125 6.38 -4.57 -12.68
N ASN A 126 6.77 -4.44 -13.95
CA ASN A 126 7.82 -5.26 -14.57
C ASN A 126 7.60 -6.77 -14.34
N GLY A 127 6.37 -7.25 -14.49
CA GLY A 127 6.01 -8.67 -14.46
C GLY A 127 5.51 -9.21 -13.12
N SER A 128 5.73 -8.51 -12.01
CA SER A 128 5.29 -8.94 -10.67
C SER A 128 4.13 -8.10 -10.16
N PHE A 129 3.12 -8.72 -9.57
CA PHE A 129 2.07 -8.00 -8.84
C PHE A 129 2.69 -7.20 -7.69
N SER A 130 2.26 -5.94 -7.51
CA SER A 130 2.82 -5.07 -6.48
C SER A 130 2.74 -5.70 -5.08
N GLY A 131 1.59 -6.29 -4.75
CA GLY A 131 1.37 -6.97 -3.47
C GLY A 131 2.22 -8.22 -3.23
N GLY A 132 2.89 -8.76 -4.25
CA GLY A 132 3.78 -9.93 -4.19
C GLY A 132 5.20 -9.66 -4.68
N SER A 133 5.60 -8.39 -4.78
CA SER A 133 6.94 -8.00 -5.23
C SER A 133 7.88 -7.84 -4.03
N HIS A 134 8.83 -8.77 -3.87
CA HIS A 134 9.85 -8.68 -2.82
C HIS A 134 10.72 -7.42 -2.98
N ASP A 135 11.08 -7.07 -4.22
CA ASP A 135 11.84 -5.86 -4.52
C ASP A 135 11.09 -4.61 -4.02
N LEU A 136 9.79 -4.53 -4.28
CA LEU A 136 8.98 -3.37 -3.87
C LEU A 136 8.73 -3.34 -2.35
N CYS A 137 8.22 -4.44 -1.78
CA CYS A 137 7.70 -4.50 -0.41
C CYS A 137 8.78 -4.72 0.65
N THR A 138 9.92 -5.31 0.29
CA THR A 138 11.03 -5.59 1.21
C THR A 138 12.25 -4.75 0.87
N GLN A 139 12.86 -4.93 -0.30
CA GLN A 139 14.14 -4.25 -0.61
C GLN A 139 13.99 -2.72 -0.59
N ILE A 140 13.09 -2.18 -1.40
CA ILE A 140 12.92 -0.73 -1.49
C ILE A 140 12.27 -0.17 -0.22
N LEU A 141 11.10 -0.68 0.14
CA LEU A 141 10.30 -0.09 1.21
C LEU A 141 10.96 -0.24 2.60
N ARG A 142 11.53 -1.41 2.90
CA ARG A 142 12.05 -1.69 4.25
C ARG A 142 13.55 -1.55 4.33
N GLU A 143 14.30 -2.18 3.44
CA GLU A 143 15.77 -2.19 3.54
C GLU A 143 16.38 -0.84 3.15
N GLU A 144 15.86 -0.19 2.11
CA GLU A 144 16.37 1.12 1.68
C GLU A 144 15.72 2.30 2.41
N TRP A 145 14.40 2.28 2.61
CA TRP A 145 13.68 3.42 3.20
C TRP A 145 13.44 3.30 4.71
N GLY A 146 13.60 2.10 5.30
CA GLY A 146 13.45 1.88 6.73
C GLY A 146 11.99 1.84 7.22
N PHE A 147 11.02 1.49 6.36
CA PHE A 147 9.62 1.38 6.79
C PHE A 147 9.40 0.17 7.72
N GLU A 148 8.92 0.43 8.94
CA GLU A 148 8.66 -0.60 9.96
C GLU A 148 7.16 -0.92 10.14
N GLY A 149 6.29 -0.21 9.42
CA GLY A 149 4.85 -0.37 9.50
C GLY A 149 4.32 -1.58 8.73
N ALA A 150 3.00 -1.69 8.69
CA ALA A 150 2.30 -2.75 7.97
C ALA A 150 2.05 -2.36 6.50
N VAL A 151 2.27 -3.30 5.60
CA VAL A 151 1.84 -3.23 4.21
C VAL A 151 0.54 -4.03 4.07
N VAL A 152 -0.42 -3.48 3.35
CA VAL A 152 -1.69 -4.14 3.07
C VAL A 152 -1.94 -4.26 1.56
N THR A 153 -2.68 -5.27 1.11
CA THR A 153 -3.15 -5.30 -0.29
C THR A 153 -4.26 -4.26 -0.53
N ASP A 154 -4.46 -3.88 -1.80
CA ASP A 154 -5.74 -3.29 -2.21
C ASP A 154 -6.89 -4.32 -2.05
N TRP A 155 -8.14 -3.85 -2.11
CA TRP A 155 -9.34 -4.64 -1.81
C TRP A 155 -9.85 -5.33 -3.07
N GLY A 156 -9.42 -6.57 -3.28
CA GLY A 156 -9.97 -7.45 -4.32
C GLY A 156 -11.09 -8.35 -3.79
N ASP A 157 -11.92 -8.87 -4.69
CA ASP A 157 -12.61 -10.14 -4.44
C ASP A 157 -11.53 -11.20 -4.19
N MET A 158 -11.78 -12.12 -3.24
CA MET A 158 -10.79 -12.95 -2.51
C MET A 158 -9.75 -13.76 -3.30
N ASP A 159 -9.68 -13.63 -4.63
CA ASP A 159 -8.79 -14.37 -5.54
C ASP A 159 -8.05 -13.48 -6.58
N MET A 160 -8.15 -12.14 -6.56
CA MET A 160 -7.62 -11.29 -7.66
C MET A 160 -6.75 -10.09 -7.24
N VAL A 161 -5.72 -10.31 -6.42
CA VAL A 161 -4.60 -9.34 -6.30
C VAL A 161 -3.27 -10.07 -6.35
N VAL A 162 -3.06 -11.00 -5.41
CA VAL A 162 -1.86 -11.83 -5.25
C VAL A 162 -2.25 -13.01 -4.35
N ASP A 163 -1.60 -14.17 -4.50
CA ASP A 163 -1.79 -15.29 -3.56
C ASP A 163 -1.33 -14.89 -2.15
N GLY A 164 -2.09 -15.27 -1.13
CA GLY A 164 -1.82 -14.82 0.23
C GLY A 164 -0.45 -15.23 0.78
N ALA A 165 0.07 -16.41 0.42
CA ALA A 165 1.41 -16.81 0.87
C ALA A 165 2.50 -16.03 0.14
N ASP A 166 2.35 -15.81 -1.17
CA ASP A 166 3.31 -15.04 -1.97
C ASP A 166 3.36 -13.57 -1.53
N ALA A 167 2.21 -13.02 -1.11
CA ALA A 167 2.13 -11.67 -0.53
C ALA A 167 2.97 -11.57 0.75
N VAL A 168 2.75 -12.49 1.70
CA VAL A 168 3.49 -12.49 2.98
C VAL A 168 4.99 -12.69 2.75
N ALA A 169 5.38 -13.64 1.89
CA ALA A 169 6.78 -13.88 1.55
C ALA A 169 7.46 -12.66 0.91
N ALA A 170 6.70 -11.85 0.14
CA ALA A 170 7.21 -10.61 -0.42
C ALA A 170 7.38 -9.46 0.59
N GLY A 171 6.81 -9.59 1.80
CA GLY A 171 6.79 -8.53 2.82
C GLY A 171 5.50 -7.70 2.85
N ASN A 172 4.43 -8.18 2.22
CA ASN A 172 3.08 -7.62 2.33
C ASN A 172 2.31 -8.32 3.46
N ASP A 173 2.09 -7.60 4.56
CA ASP A 173 1.77 -8.21 5.86
C ASP A 173 0.30 -8.62 5.99
N ILE A 174 -0.62 -7.88 5.36
CA ILE A 174 -2.07 -8.07 5.54
C ILE A 174 -2.77 -8.13 4.18
N VAL A 175 -3.35 -9.28 3.89
CA VAL A 175 -4.17 -9.48 2.69
C VAL A 175 -5.61 -9.05 2.97
N MET A 176 -6.05 -8.00 2.29
CA MET A 176 -7.36 -7.37 2.42
C MET A 176 -8.31 -7.82 1.30
N PRO A 177 -9.63 -7.96 1.56
CA PRO A 177 -10.30 -7.80 2.85
C PRO A 177 -10.14 -9.01 3.80
N GLY A 178 -9.37 -10.02 3.38
CA GLY A 178 -9.17 -11.26 4.12
C GLY A 178 -10.35 -12.23 4.01
N GLY A 179 -10.26 -13.35 4.73
CA GLY A 179 -11.31 -14.36 4.80
C GLY A 179 -10.79 -15.79 4.65
N PRO A 180 -11.67 -16.80 4.74
CA PRO A 180 -11.28 -18.21 4.69
C PRO A 180 -10.43 -18.62 3.47
N PRO A 181 -10.65 -18.13 2.24
CA PRO A 181 -9.78 -18.41 1.10
C PRO A 181 -8.34 -17.96 1.31
N VAL A 182 -8.13 -16.73 1.76
CA VAL A 182 -6.79 -16.17 2.06
C VAL A 182 -6.09 -16.98 3.13
N ILE A 183 -6.80 -17.34 4.21
CA ILE A 183 -6.24 -18.19 5.28
C ILE A 183 -5.78 -19.53 4.70
N ARG A 184 -6.57 -20.16 3.82
CA ARG A 184 -6.18 -21.42 3.16
C ARG A 184 -4.98 -21.25 2.24
N GLN A 185 -4.89 -20.16 1.47
CA GLN A 185 -3.74 -19.88 0.62
C GLN A 185 -2.45 -19.78 1.45
N ILE A 186 -2.48 -19.02 2.55
CA ILE A 186 -1.33 -18.85 3.44
C ILE A 186 -0.92 -20.19 4.07
N LEU A 187 -1.87 -20.95 4.62
CA LEU A 187 -1.58 -22.25 5.24
C LEU A 187 -1.02 -23.25 4.22
N LYS A 188 -1.62 -23.30 3.03
CA LYS A 188 -1.13 -24.15 1.94
C LYS A 188 0.28 -23.72 1.51
N GLY A 189 0.54 -22.43 1.34
CA GLY A 189 1.86 -21.94 0.99
C GLY A 189 2.91 -22.22 2.07
N TYR A 190 2.51 -22.22 3.34
CA TYR A 190 3.37 -22.64 4.45
C TYR A 190 3.70 -24.14 4.38
N GLU A 191 2.70 -24.99 4.13
CA GLU A 191 2.91 -26.44 3.91
C GLU A 191 3.80 -26.73 2.70
N GLU A 192 3.69 -25.92 1.66
CA GLU A 192 4.49 -25.99 0.42
C GLU A 192 5.89 -25.36 0.56
N GLY A 193 6.17 -24.66 1.66
CA GLY A 193 7.44 -23.94 1.86
C GLY A 193 7.61 -22.66 1.03
N ARG A 194 6.52 -22.11 0.48
CA ARG A 194 6.50 -20.81 -0.23
C ARG A 194 6.55 -19.61 0.71
N VAL A 195 6.10 -19.80 1.95
CA VAL A 195 6.24 -18.82 3.04
C VAL A 195 6.72 -19.54 4.29
N THR A 196 7.65 -18.93 5.00
CA THR A 196 8.27 -19.45 6.21
C THR A 196 7.53 -18.98 7.46
N ARG A 197 7.79 -19.64 8.59
CA ARG A 197 7.23 -19.21 9.87
C ARG A 197 7.79 -17.85 10.28
N GLU A 198 9.06 -17.62 10.00
CA GLU A 198 9.76 -16.38 10.28
C GLU A 198 9.12 -15.21 9.53
N GLU A 199 8.80 -15.37 8.25
CA GLU A 199 8.09 -14.35 7.45
C GLU A 199 6.69 -14.05 8.00
N LEU A 200 5.94 -15.08 8.43
CA LEU A 200 4.64 -14.90 9.10
C LEU A 200 4.78 -14.14 10.42
N GLU A 201 5.79 -14.46 11.22
CA GLU A 201 6.07 -13.77 12.49
C GLU A 201 6.51 -12.32 12.25
N GLN A 202 7.26 -12.04 11.18
CA GLN A 202 7.59 -10.67 10.78
C GLN A 202 6.34 -9.88 10.37
N ALA A 203 5.43 -10.48 9.59
CA ALA A 203 4.17 -9.83 9.24
C ALA A 203 3.35 -9.44 10.47
N VAL A 204 3.28 -10.34 11.46
CA VAL A 204 2.63 -10.04 12.75
C VAL A 204 3.37 -8.93 13.52
N ARG A 205 4.71 -8.92 13.51
CA ARG A 205 5.49 -7.86 14.15
C ARG A 205 5.17 -6.48 13.54
N HIS A 206 5.09 -6.35 12.22
CA HIS A 206 4.74 -5.11 11.55
C HIS A 206 3.31 -4.64 11.90
N LEU A 207 2.35 -5.57 11.94
CA LEU A 207 0.99 -5.30 12.41
C LEU A 207 1.00 -4.78 13.86
N LEU A 208 1.77 -5.37 14.76
CA LEU A 208 1.87 -4.91 16.14
C LEU A 208 2.50 -3.51 16.26
N ILE A 209 3.49 -3.19 15.42
CA ILE A 209 4.07 -1.84 15.32
C ILE A 209 3.01 -0.84 14.86
N MET A 210 2.24 -1.17 13.82
CA MET A 210 1.12 -0.35 13.34
C MET A 210 0.06 -0.15 14.45
N ILE A 211 -0.34 -1.21 15.15
CA ILE A 211 -1.31 -1.13 16.26
C ILE A 211 -0.78 -0.25 17.40
N LYS A 212 0.51 -0.31 17.70
CA LYS A 212 1.12 0.54 18.73
C LYS A 212 0.98 2.02 18.40
N ARG A 213 1.03 2.41 17.12
CA ARG A 213 0.83 3.81 16.68
C ARG A 213 -0.61 4.27 16.86
N ILE A 214 -1.57 3.36 16.71
CA ILE A 214 -2.99 3.63 16.94
C ILE A 214 -3.32 3.71 18.44
N ARG A 215 -2.73 2.83 19.26
CA ARG A 215 -3.07 2.68 20.69
C ARG A 215 -2.32 3.61 21.65
N LEU A 216 -1.73 4.71 21.19
CA LEU A 216 -1.02 5.68 22.05
C LEU A 216 -1.94 6.49 22.98
N ALA A 217 -3.20 6.07 23.20
CA ALA A 217 -4.22 6.80 23.95
C ALA A 217 -4.74 6.08 25.21
N ASP A 218 -3.98 5.12 25.77
CA ASP A 218 -4.28 4.48 27.07
C ASP A 218 -3.14 4.66 28.09
#